data_AF-A0A423IGQ5-F1
#
_entry.id   AF-A0A423IGQ5-F1
#
_cell.length_a   1.000
_cell.length_b   1.000
_cell.length_c   1.000
_cell.angle_alpha   90.00
_cell.angle_beta   90.00
_cell.angle_gamma   90.00
#
_symmetry.space_group_name_H-M   'P 1'
#
loop_
_entity.id
_entity.type
_entity.pdbx_description
1 polymer ?
#
loop_
_entity_poly.entity_id
_entity_poly.type
_entity_poly.pdbx_seq_one_letter_code
_entity_poly.pdbx_strand_id
1 'polypeptide(L)'
;MTSLLHSKRVVEMVSRAVRMASNEVALGGVWMKIHQLYGVGKISGKRLLLDAADRKALRSLAERHAGWDPHVAGSKVQGSRAVLASSTRDEKLAREPVARNLVLVSAPSGEILLGDNVQPLLPGCMLTVPSELLAGQRRIIVVENLQAMLDASRYALPEALIDVPFVFRGSPQFSIGAVVHLAKRVHEVYYFPDADPQGLVNANKEILSKGTLGPSPEAFRVMHDAGVSKPQDYEKQASLMPGLLAADNPLAKIIHHYRAGFSQESMAAFSCPLLCYV
;
A
#
# COMPACT_ATOMS: atom_id res chain seq x y z
N MET A 1 -7.17 29.65 23.54
CA MET A 1 -5.72 29.47 23.37
C MET A 1 -5.46 28.11 22.76
N THR A 2 -4.92 28.05 21.54
CA THR A 2 -4.60 26.80 20.85
C THR A 2 -3.40 26.13 21.53
N SER A 3 -3.63 24.99 22.18
CA SER A 3 -2.58 24.24 22.89
C SER A 3 -1.51 23.75 21.90
N LEU A 4 -0.23 24.07 22.15
CA LEU A 4 0.90 23.67 21.31
C LEU A 4 1.14 22.15 21.29
N LEU A 5 0.52 21.41 22.21
CA LEU A 5 0.75 19.99 22.47
C LEU A 5 -0.19 19.04 21.70
N HIS A 6 -0.99 19.54 20.75
CA HIS A 6 -1.75 18.69 19.81
C HIS A 6 -0.88 18.06 18.71
N SER A 7 0.38 18.46 18.58
CA SER A 7 1.30 17.92 17.59
C SER A 7 2.11 16.78 18.17
N LYS A 8 1.97 15.57 17.59
CA LYS A 8 2.78 14.38 17.95
C LYS A 8 4.27 14.69 18.04
N ARG A 9 4.80 15.46 17.09
CA ARG A 9 6.22 15.86 17.07
C ARG A 9 6.60 16.63 18.34
N VAL A 10 5.73 17.52 18.82
CA VAL A 10 5.96 18.31 20.03
C VAL A 10 5.88 17.43 21.27
N VAL A 11 4.89 16.53 21.36
CA VAL A 11 4.75 15.57 22.46
C VAL A 11 5.95 14.63 22.54
N GLU A 12 6.44 14.11 21.41
CA GLU A 12 7.63 13.25 21.36
C GLU A 12 8.91 14.00 21.75
N MET A 13 9.06 15.26 21.29
CA MET A 13 10.20 16.11 21.67
C MET A 13 10.23 16.36 23.19
N VAL A 14 9.08 16.73 23.76
CA VAL A 14 8.93 16.95 25.21
C VAL A 14 9.18 15.65 25.98
N SER A 15 8.57 14.55 25.54
CA SER A 15 8.74 13.24 26.16
C SER A 15 10.19 12.75 26.13
N ARG A 16 10.93 13.06 25.07
CA ARG A 16 12.36 12.76 24.98
C ARG A 16 13.18 13.55 25.99
N ALA A 17 12.95 14.87 26.09
CA ALA A 17 13.67 15.73 27.03
C ALA A 17 13.43 15.30 28.50
N VAL A 18 12.18 14.93 28.82
CA VAL A 18 11.80 14.43 30.14
C VAL A 18 12.45 13.07 30.44
N ARG A 19 12.31 12.09 29.54
CA ARG A 19 12.84 10.73 29.75
C ARG A 19 14.37 10.68 29.81
N MET A 20 15.04 11.43 28.94
CA MET A 20 16.51 11.46 28.91
C MET A 20 17.09 12.35 30.01
N ALA A 21 16.25 12.87 30.92
CA ALA A 21 16.65 13.84 31.95
C ALA A 21 17.55 14.96 31.39
N SER A 22 17.22 15.45 30.18
CA SER A 22 18.08 16.39 29.47
C SER A 22 18.21 17.69 30.26
N ASN A 23 19.44 18.15 30.45
CA ASN A 23 19.75 19.44 31.09
C ASN A 23 19.76 20.59 30.09
N GLU A 24 19.74 20.29 28.78
CA GLU A 24 19.62 21.28 27.73
C GLU A 24 18.95 20.71 26.48
N VAL A 25 18.29 21.57 25.72
CA VAL A 25 17.75 21.29 24.38
C VAL A 25 18.09 22.42 23.42
N ALA A 26 18.18 22.12 22.12
CA ALA A 26 18.41 23.16 21.11
C ALA A 26 17.21 24.11 21.03
N LEU A 27 17.48 25.42 21.04
CA LEU A 27 16.45 26.47 21.06
C LEU A 27 15.86 26.69 19.66
N GLY A 28 15.06 25.72 19.21
CA GLY A 28 14.24 25.84 17.99
C GLY A 28 12.89 26.50 18.26
N GLY A 29 12.12 26.79 17.20
CA GLY A 29 10.84 27.50 17.32
C GLY A 29 9.79 26.84 18.24
N VAL A 30 9.82 25.50 18.37
CA VAL A 30 8.94 24.77 19.32
C VAL A 30 9.35 25.03 20.77
N TRP A 31 10.64 24.89 21.09
CA TRP A 31 11.15 25.11 22.45
C TRP A 31 11.06 26.58 22.87
N MET A 32 11.26 27.51 21.93
CA MET A 32 11.03 28.94 22.16
C MET A 32 9.57 29.22 22.55
N LYS A 33 8.60 28.64 21.83
CA LYS A 33 7.18 28.79 22.16
C LYS A 33 6.81 28.16 23.50
N ILE A 34 7.39 27.00 23.83
CA ILE A 34 7.18 26.36 25.13
C ILE A 34 7.71 27.26 26.26
N HIS A 35 8.91 27.81 26.10
CA HIS A 35 9.48 28.76 27.06
C HIS A 35 8.60 30.00 27.24
N GLN A 36 8.16 30.63 26.14
CA GLN A 36 7.35 31.85 26.17
C GLN A 36 5.97 31.65 26.80
N LEU A 37 5.31 30.50 26.55
CA LEU A 37 3.96 30.26 27.03
C LEU A 37 3.89 29.65 28.42
N TYR A 38 4.89 28.86 28.80
CA TYR A 38 4.83 28.07 30.03
C TYR A 38 5.97 28.37 31.01
N GLY A 39 6.88 29.29 30.67
CA GLY A 39 7.99 29.70 31.53
C GLY A 39 9.03 28.61 31.78
N VAL A 40 9.09 27.58 30.92
CA VAL A 40 10.00 26.45 31.09
C VAL A 40 11.41 26.80 30.61
N GLY A 41 12.41 26.54 31.45
CA GLY A 41 13.83 26.62 31.13
C GLY A 41 14.38 28.04 31.07
N LYS A 42 15.71 28.14 31.00
CA LYS A 42 16.44 29.40 30.84
C LYS A 42 17.17 29.42 29.50
N ILE A 43 16.98 30.49 28.72
CA ILE A 43 17.68 30.67 27.46
C ILE A 43 19.17 30.96 27.72
N SER A 44 20.04 30.19 27.07
CA SER A 44 21.49 30.40 27.05
C SER A 44 22.01 30.22 25.63
N GLY A 45 22.27 31.33 24.94
CA GLY A 45 22.67 31.32 23.53
C GLY A 45 21.67 30.58 22.64
N LYS A 46 22.11 29.50 21.99
CA LYS A 46 21.27 28.65 21.10
C LYS A 46 20.65 27.43 21.82
N ARG A 47 20.69 27.41 23.16
CA ARG A 47 20.16 26.32 24.00
C ARG A 47 19.12 26.85 24.97
N LEU A 48 18.20 25.97 25.34
CA LEU A 48 17.31 26.13 26.48
C LEU A 48 17.80 25.18 27.58
N LEU A 49 18.28 25.74 28.68
CA LEU A 49 18.72 24.98 29.86
C LEU A 49 17.49 24.56 30.66
N LEU A 50 17.47 23.31 31.10
CA LEU A 50 16.35 22.69 31.81
C LEU A 50 16.83 22.17 33.17
N ASP A 51 16.20 22.61 34.24
CA ASP A 51 16.40 22.05 35.57
C ASP A 51 15.39 20.92 35.90
N ALA A 52 15.43 20.42 37.14
CA ALA A 52 14.51 19.37 37.57
C ALA A 52 13.05 19.84 37.63
N ALA A 53 12.80 21.10 38.00
CA ALA A 53 11.47 21.68 38.05
C ALA A 53 10.90 21.88 36.63
N ASP A 54 11.73 22.28 35.67
CA ASP A 54 11.41 22.39 34.26
C ASP A 54 10.99 21.05 33.66
N ARG A 55 11.74 19.97 33.95
CA ARG A 55 11.39 18.63 33.48
C ARG A 55 10.07 18.15 34.10
N LYS A 56 9.82 18.48 35.37
CA LYS A 56 8.52 18.20 36.02
C LYS A 56 7.39 18.99 35.37
N ALA A 57 7.61 20.27 35.06
CA ALA A 57 6.65 21.11 34.36
C ALA A 57 6.35 20.57 32.95
N LEU A 58 7.37 20.15 32.21
CA LEU A 58 7.25 19.52 30.89
C LEU A 58 6.44 18.22 30.94
N ARG A 59 6.68 17.38 31.95
CA ARG A 59 5.87 16.18 32.21
C ARG A 59 4.41 16.54 32.43
N SER A 60 4.13 17.46 33.37
CA SER A 60 2.77 17.90 33.67
C SER A 60 2.09 18.59 32.49
N LEU A 61 2.84 19.20 31.57
CA LEU A 61 2.29 19.74 30.32
C LEU A 61 1.86 18.62 29.36
N ALA A 62 2.69 17.58 29.19
CA ALA A 62 2.34 16.42 28.38
C ALA A 62 1.10 15.69 28.94
N GLU A 63 1.03 15.51 30.26
CA GLU A 63 -0.10 14.86 30.93
C GLU A 63 -1.38 15.69 30.77
N ARG A 64 -1.34 16.99 31.09
CA ARG A 64 -2.54 17.85 31.07
C ARG A 64 -3.09 18.09 29.67
N HIS A 65 -2.22 18.27 28.67
CA HIS A 65 -2.65 18.69 27.35
C HIS A 65 -2.76 17.56 26.33
N ALA A 66 -2.00 16.46 26.49
CA ALA A 66 -2.04 15.32 25.58
C ALA A 66 -2.57 14.04 26.25
N GLY A 67 -2.83 14.05 27.56
CA GLY A 67 -3.19 12.85 28.31
C GLY A 67 -2.05 11.83 28.37
N TRP A 68 -0.81 12.25 28.12
CA TRP A 68 0.35 11.39 27.97
C TRP A 68 1.33 11.58 29.11
N ASP A 69 1.67 10.50 29.84
CA ASP A 69 2.76 10.50 30.81
C ASP A 69 4.05 9.96 30.15
N PRO A 70 5.08 10.80 29.98
CA PRO A 70 6.39 10.41 29.45
C PRO A 70 7.10 9.26 30.18
N HIS A 71 6.73 8.91 31.42
CA HIS A 71 7.40 7.86 32.21
C HIS A 71 6.71 6.49 32.15
N VAL A 72 5.51 6.38 31.58
CA VAL A 72 4.86 5.07 31.39
C VAL A 72 5.62 4.30 30.28
N ALA A 73 6.07 3.10 30.62
CA ALA A 73 7.07 2.34 29.87
C ALA A 73 6.58 1.87 28.49
N GLY A 74 7.48 1.91 27.49
CA GLY A 74 7.35 1.17 26.23
C GLY A 74 7.07 2.01 24.98
N SER A 75 8.14 2.33 24.26
CA SER A 75 8.16 2.74 22.84
C SER A 75 7.52 4.09 22.49
N LYS A 76 7.68 4.50 21.22
CA LYS A 76 7.18 5.75 20.64
C LYS A 76 5.65 5.82 20.80
N VAL A 77 5.02 6.96 20.49
CA VAL A 77 3.56 6.98 20.27
C VAL A 77 3.27 6.06 19.07
N GLN A 78 3.00 4.79 19.35
CA GLN A 78 2.81 3.68 18.42
C GLN A 78 1.57 2.91 18.86
N GLY A 79 0.73 2.57 17.89
CA GLY A 79 -0.57 1.95 18.12
C GLY A 79 -1.61 2.45 17.11
N SER A 80 -2.58 1.61 16.80
CA SER A 80 -3.76 2.01 16.03
C SER A 80 -4.55 3.08 16.79
N ARG A 81 -5.41 3.84 16.09
CA ARG A 81 -6.29 4.84 16.74
C ARG A 81 -7.06 4.25 17.94
N ALA A 82 -7.46 2.98 17.88
CA ALA A 82 -8.14 2.29 18.96
C ALA A 82 -7.24 2.05 20.21
N VAL A 83 -5.96 1.71 20.02
CA VAL A 83 -5.00 1.51 21.12
C VAL A 83 -4.58 2.85 21.75
N LEU A 84 -4.54 3.92 20.95
CA LEU A 84 -4.29 5.26 21.47
C LEU A 84 -5.53 5.89 22.11
N ALA A 85 -6.75 5.49 21.72
CA ALA A 85 -7.98 5.93 22.38
C ALA A 85 -8.08 5.43 23.84
N SER A 86 -7.47 4.29 24.18
CA SER A 86 -7.41 3.81 25.57
C SER A 86 -6.36 4.50 26.44
N SER A 87 -5.46 5.31 25.87
CA SER A 87 -4.31 5.90 26.60
C SER A 87 -4.10 7.41 26.36
N THR A 88 -4.83 8.02 25.41
CA THR A 88 -4.74 9.44 25.08
C THR A 88 -6.13 10.01 24.76
N ARG A 89 -6.39 11.26 25.16
CA ARG A 89 -7.66 11.97 24.84
C ARG A 89 -7.70 12.53 23.42
N ASP A 90 -6.60 12.46 22.67
CA ASP A 90 -6.47 13.06 21.33
C ASP A 90 -6.15 11.99 20.28
N GLU A 91 -7.21 11.40 19.70
CA GLU A 91 -7.15 10.36 18.64
C GLU A 91 -6.29 10.76 17.43
N LYS A 92 -6.02 12.06 17.25
CA LYS A 92 -5.23 12.61 16.14
C LYS A 92 -3.72 12.38 16.28
N LEU A 93 -3.26 11.84 17.42
CA LEU A 93 -1.86 11.47 17.67
C LEU A 93 -1.46 10.14 17.00
N ALA A 94 -2.42 9.26 16.66
CA ALA A 94 -2.21 8.11 15.78
C ALA A 94 -2.17 8.58 14.32
N ARG A 95 -0.97 8.91 13.83
CA ARG A 95 -0.73 9.28 12.43
C ARG A 95 -0.29 8.12 11.54
N GLU A 96 -0.51 6.87 11.92
CA GLU A 96 -0.55 5.83 10.87
C GLU A 96 -1.92 5.94 10.20
N PRO A 97 -1.98 6.31 8.90
CA PRO A 97 -3.22 6.17 8.17
C PRO A 97 -3.61 4.71 8.27
N VAL A 98 -4.80 4.41 8.82
CA VAL A 98 -5.33 3.05 8.89
C VAL A 98 -5.25 2.39 7.49
N ALA A 99 -5.44 3.18 6.44
CA ALA A 99 -5.33 2.79 5.04
C ALA A 99 -3.91 2.47 4.53
N ARG A 100 -2.83 2.76 5.26
CA ARG A 100 -1.45 2.58 4.77
C ARG A 100 -1.12 1.12 4.50
N ASN A 101 -1.71 0.21 5.26
CA ASN A 101 -1.49 -1.24 5.16
C ASN A 101 -2.72 -1.98 4.62
N LEU A 102 -3.76 -1.26 4.18
CA LEU A 102 -4.93 -1.90 3.60
C LEU A 102 -4.67 -2.21 2.12
N VAL A 103 -5.06 -3.40 1.72
CA VAL A 103 -5.09 -3.84 0.33
C VAL A 103 -6.52 -4.21 -0.04
N LEU A 104 -6.85 -4.03 -1.31
CA LEU A 104 -8.13 -4.42 -1.87
C LEU A 104 -7.97 -5.77 -2.56
N VAL A 105 -8.78 -6.74 -2.15
CA VAL A 105 -8.70 -8.12 -2.64
C VAL A 105 -10.03 -8.63 -3.18
N SER A 106 -9.93 -9.53 -4.15
CA SER A 106 -11.05 -10.28 -4.73
C SER A 106 -10.64 -11.75 -4.87
N ALA A 107 -11.62 -12.64 -4.98
CA ALA A 107 -11.43 -14.07 -5.04
C ALA A 107 -12.10 -14.63 -6.30
N PRO A 108 -11.34 -14.90 -7.38
CA PRO A 108 -11.88 -15.50 -8.59
C PRO A 108 -12.62 -16.82 -8.34
N SER A 109 -12.12 -17.66 -7.43
CA SER A 109 -12.73 -18.93 -7.01
C SER A 109 -13.98 -18.78 -6.14
N GLY A 110 -14.24 -17.59 -5.59
CA GLY A 110 -15.29 -17.35 -4.61
C GLY A 110 -14.88 -17.63 -3.16
N GLU A 111 -13.63 -18.01 -2.90
CA GLU A 111 -13.10 -18.24 -1.56
C GLU A 111 -11.75 -17.56 -1.36
N ILE A 112 -11.50 -17.01 -0.17
CA ILE A 112 -10.22 -16.38 0.17
C ILE A 112 -9.75 -16.78 1.57
N LEU A 113 -8.50 -17.23 1.66
CA LEU A 113 -7.82 -17.43 2.94
C LEU A 113 -7.39 -16.07 3.51
N LEU A 114 -7.94 -15.72 4.68
CA LEU A 114 -7.61 -14.54 5.47
C LEU A 114 -7.16 -14.97 6.87
N GLY A 115 -5.88 -14.78 7.18
CA GLY A 115 -5.24 -15.39 8.34
C GLY A 115 -5.32 -16.91 8.21
N ASP A 116 -5.95 -17.57 9.19
CA ASP A 116 -6.10 -19.02 9.24
C ASP A 116 -7.49 -19.51 8.78
N ASN A 117 -8.35 -18.60 8.28
CA ASN A 117 -9.73 -18.94 7.94
C ASN A 117 -10.00 -18.70 6.45
N VAL A 118 -10.61 -19.69 5.81
CA VAL A 118 -11.21 -19.53 4.49
C VAL A 118 -12.55 -18.83 4.64
N GLN A 119 -12.76 -17.76 3.87
CA GLN A 119 -13.99 -16.98 3.88
C GLN A 119 -14.62 -17.02 2.47
N PRO A 120 -15.93 -17.25 2.36
CA PRO A 120 -16.62 -17.11 1.08
C PRO A 120 -16.66 -15.62 0.69
N LEU A 121 -16.46 -15.35 -0.60
CA LEU A 121 -16.59 -14.02 -1.19
C LEU A 121 -17.43 -14.13 -2.45
N LEU A 122 -18.57 -13.42 -2.47
CA LEU A 122 -19.47 -13.46 -3.61
C LEU A 122 -18.79 -12.89 -4.87
N PRO A 123 -19.08 -13.45 -6.07
CA PRO A 123 -18.61 -12.88 -7.33
C PRO A 123 -18.93 -11.39 -7.43
N GLY A 124 -17.96 -10.58 -7.87
CA GLY A 124 -18.09 -9.13 -7.96
C GLY A 124 -17.88 -8.37 -6.65
N CYS A 125 -17.74 -9.05 -5.52
CA CYS A 125 -17.38 -8.42 -4.26
C CYS A 125 -15.86 -8.29 -4.11
N MET A 126 -15.45 -7.26 -3.37
CA MET A 126 -14.07 -7.03 -2.97
C MET A 126 -14.02 -6.72 -1.48
N LEU A 127 -12.93 -7.11 -0.82
CA LEU A 127 -12.68 -6.79 0.58
C LEU A 127 -11.49 -5.85 0.69
N THR A 128 -11.62 -4.84 1.55
CA THR A 128 -10.47 -4.05 1.99
C THR A 128 -9.97 -4.65 3.30
N VAL A 129 -8.78 -5.24 3.27
CA VAL A 129 -8.21 -5.96 4.43
C VAL A 129 -6.80 -5.48 4.75
N PRO A 130 -6.35 -5.57 6.01
CA PRO A 130 -4.93 -5.43 6.32
C PRO A 130 -4.11 -6.45 5.54
N SER A 131 -3.00 -6.03 4.94
CA SER A 131 -2.14 -6.91 4.15
C SER A 131 -1.56 -8.08 4.96
N GLU A 132 -1.42 -7.91 6.27
CA GLU A 132 -1.01 -8.99 7.18
C GLU A 132 -1.95 -10.21 7.13
N LEU A 133 -3.24 -10.04 6.86
CA LEU A 133 -4.18 -11.16 6.75
C LEU A 133 -3.92 -12.02 5.50
N LEU A 134 -3.19 -11.52 4.52
CA LEU A 134 -2.81 -12.26 3.32
C LEU A 134 -1.41 -12.85 3.41
N ALA A 135 -0.68 -12.66 4.53
CA ALA A 135 0.68 -13.15 4.65
C ALA A 135 0.77 -14.69 4.63
N GLY A 136 -0.30 -15.40 4.97
CA GLY A 136 -0.40 -16.86 4.84
C GLY A 136 -0.65 -17.35 3.41
N GLN A 137 -0.94 -16.45 2.47
CA GLN A 137 -1.12 -16.81 1.06
C GLN A 137 0.22 -17.19 0.44
N ARG A 138 0.26 -18.35 -0.22
CA ARG A 138 1.45 -18.77 -0.98
C ARG A 138 1.63 -17.93 -2.24
N ARG A 139 0.52 -17.57 -2.90
CA ARG A 139 0.51 -16.88 -4.19
C ARG A 139 -0.46 -15.70 -4.14
N ILE A 140 -0.17 -14.66 -4.89
CA ILE A 140 -1.12 -13.58 -5.20
C ILE A 140 -1.04 -13.20 -6.68
N ILE A 141 -2.14 -12.67 -7.22
CA ILE A 141 -2.19 -12.04 -8.54
C ILE A 141 -2.40 -10.54 -8.35
N VAL A 142 -1.42 -9.73 -8.72
CA VAL A 142 -1.49 -8.27 -8.68
C VAL A 142 -2.14 -7.76 -9.95
N VAL A 143 -3.29 -7.10 -9.82
CA VAL A 143 -4.16 -6.70 -10.92
C VAL A 143 -4.05 -5.21 -11.17
N GLU A 144 -3.89 -4.83 -12.44
CA GLU A 144 -3.68 -3.44 -12.83
C GLU A 144 -4.91 -2.54 -12.67
N ASN A 145 -6.08 -3.01 -13.10
CA ASN A 145 -7.30 -2.21 -13.18
C ASN A 145 -8.33 -2.60 -12.11
N LEU A 146 -8.97 -1.58 -11.53
CA LEU A 146 -9.95 -1.80 -10.47
C LEU A 146 -11.20 -2.54 -10.99
N GLN A 147 -11.61 -2.28 -12.23
CA GLN A 147 -12.73 -2.96 -12.86
C GLN A 147 -12.47 -4.47 -12.99
N ALA A 148 -11.24 -4.88 -13.31
CA ALA A 148 -10.85 -6.29 -13.37
C ALA A 148 -10.99 -7.02 -12.02
N MET A 149 -10.95 -6.30 -10.90
CA MET A 149 -11.21 -6.89 -9.58
C MET A 149 -12.69 -7.23 -9.37
N LEU A 150 -13.60 -6.43 -9.92
CA LEU A 150 -15.04 -6.71 -9.95
C LEU A 150 -15.35 -7.88 -10.89
N ASP A 151 -14.65 -7.93 -12.02
CA ASP A 151 -14.83 -8.97 -13.03
C ASP A 151 -13.98 -10.24 -12.75
N ALA A 152 -13.37 -10.37 -11.57
CA ALA A 152 -12.42 -11.44 -11.23
C ALA A 152 -12.94 -12.85 -11.57
N SER A 153 -14.22 -13.13 -11.28
CA SER A 153 -14.88 -14.42 -11.56
C SER A 153 -15.14 -14.70 -13.05
N ARG A 154 -15.00 -13.70 -13.93
CA ARG A 154 -15.22 -13.84 -15.38
C ARG A 154 -13.99 -14.37 -16.10
N TYR A 155 -12.81 -14.28 -15.50
CA TYR A 155 -11.57 -14.75 -16.10
C TYR A 155 -11.41 -16.26 -15.92
N ALA A 156 -11.08 -16.95 -17.02
CA ALA A 156 -10.69 -18.36 -16.96
C ALA A 156 -9.19 -18.44 -16.63
N LEU A 157 -8.88 -18.60 -15.35
CA LEU A 157 -7.50 -18.73 -14.85
C LEU A 157 -6.90 -20.11 -15.17
N PRO A 158 -5.57 -20.20 -15.34
CA PRO A 158 -4.91 -21.50 -15.42
C PRO A 158 -5.10 -22.26 -14.10
N GLU A 159 -5.20 -23.59 -14.17
CA GLU A 159 -5.53 -24.46 -13.03
C GLU A 159 -4.66 -24.18 -11.78
N ALA A 160 -3.36 -23.96 -11.98
CA ALA A 160 -2.42 -23.66 -10.89
C ALA A 160 -2.70 -22.34 -10.14
N LEU A 161 -3.55 -21.47 -10.69
CA LEU A 161 -3.85 -20.14 -10.18
C LEU A 161 -5.35 -19.93 -9.87
N ILE A 162 -6.19 -20.97 -9.98
CA ILE A 162 -7.65 -20.83 -9.86
C ILE A 162 -8.09 -20.28 -8.49
N ASP A 163 -7.42 -20.72 -7.42
CA ASP A 163 -7.70 -20.30 -6.03
C ASP A 163 -6.84 -19.13 -5.56
N VAL A 164 -6.08 -18.51 -6.48
CA VAL A 164 -5.16 -17.44 -6.12
C VAL A 164 -5.90 -16.11 -6.05
N PRO A 165 -5.84 -15.39 -4.91
CA PRO A 165 -6.57 -14.14 -4.76
C PRO A 165 -6.00 -13.05 -5.68
N PHE A 166 -6.92 -12.24 -6.20
CA PHE A 166 -6.59 -11.01 -6.89
C PHE A 166 -6.33 -9.91 -5.85
N VAL A 167 -5.28 -9.13 -6.07
CA VAL A 167 -4.89 -7.98 -5.25
C VAL A 167 -4.77 -6.77 -6.17
N PHE A 168 -5.55 -5.73 -5.93
CA PHE A 168 -5.46 -4.52 -6.76
C PHE A 168 -4.11 -3.85 -6.55
N ARG A 169 -3.41 -3.45 -7.62
CA ARG A 169 -2.08 -2.81 -7.57
C ARG A 169 -2.03 -1.51 -6.77
N GLY A 170 -3.18 -0.89 -6.54
CA GLY A 170 -3.32 0.40 -5.88
C GLY A 170 -3.60 1.55 -6.84
N SER A 171 -3.94 2.70 -6.27
CA SER A 171 -4.26 3.94 -6.98
C SER A 171 -4.03 5.13 -6.02
N PRO A 172 -4.29 6.38 -6.41
CA PRO A 172 -4.28 7.49 -5.44
C PRO A 172 -5.21 7.28 -4.23
N GLN A 173 -6.24 6.44 -4.36
CA GLN A 173 -7.19 6.08 -3.30
C GLN A 173 -6.78 4.82 -2.53
N PHE A 174 -5.96 3.93 -3.11
CA PHE A 174 -5.57 2.64 -2.54
C PHE A 174 -4.04 2.50 -2.46
N SER A 175 -3.51 2.15 -1.29
CA SER A 175 -2.06 2.18 -1.01
C SER A 175 -1.24 1.22 -1.90
N ILE A 176 -0.53 1.75 -2.89
CA ILE A 176 0.48 1.01 -3.67
C ILE A 176 1.56 0.43 -2.72
N GLY A 177 1.94 1.20 -1.70
CA GLY A 177 2.92 0.76 -0.70
C GLY A 177 2.48 -0.50 0.05
N ALA A 178 1.19 -0.66 0.36
CA ALA A 178 0.66 -1.84 1.03
C ALA A 178 0.85 -3.10 0.18
N VAL A 179 0.58 -2.99 -1.12
CA VAL A 179 0.72 -4.08 -2.10
C VAL A 179 2.19 -4.46 -2.26
N VAL A 180 3.09 -3.48 -2.38
CA VAL A 180 4.55 -3.74 -2.44
C VAL A 180 5.05 -4.42 -1.17
N HIS A 181 4.55 -4.03 0.01
CA HIS A 181 4.89 -4.68 1.27
C HIS A 181 4.36 -6.12 1.35
N LEU A 182 3.15 -6.37 0.85
CA LEU A 182 2.57 -7.71 0.75
C LEU A 182 3.38 -8.61 -0.20
N ALA A 183 3.69 -8.10 -1.40
CA ALA A 183 4.45 -8.82 -2.43
C ALA A 183 5.81 -9.31 -1.93
N LYS A 184 6.43 -8.60 -0.98
CA LYS A 184 7.70 -9.00 -0.34
C LYS A 184 7.55 -10.14 0.69
N ARG A 185 6.34 -10.43 1.16
CA ARG A 185 6.05 -11.44 2.19
C ARG A 185 5.44 -12.71 1.61
N VAL A 186 4.83 -12.63 0.42
CA VAL A 186 4.25 -13.76 -0.31
C VAL A 186 5.32 -14.46 -1.14
N HIS A 187 5.23 -15.79 -1.29
CA HIS A 187 6.25 -16.58 -2.00
C HIS A 187 6.28 -16.33 -3.51
N GLU A 188 5.10 -16.24 -4.13
CA GLU A 188 4.97 -16.10 -5.58
C GLU A 188 3.98 -14.99 -5.92
N VAL A 189 4.45 -14.01 -6.69
CA VAL A 189 3.65 -12.87 -7.12
C VAL A 189 3.53 -12.94 -8.64
N TYR A 190 2.31 -12.94 -9.15
CA TYR A 190 2.03 -12.87 -10.57
C TYR A 190 1.42 -11.50 -10.87
N TYR A 191 1.73 -10.92 -12.02
CA TYR A 191 1.12 -9.66 -12.44
C TYR A 191 0.11 -9.90 -13.54
N PHE A 192 -1.05 -9.28 -13.43
CA PHE A 192 -2.08 -9.28 -14.47
C PHE A 192 -2.30 -7.83 -14.94
N PRO A 193 -1.55 -7.39 -15.96
CA PRO A 193 -1.71 -6.08 -16.56
C PRO A 193 -2.74 -6.09 -17.69
N ASP A 194 -2.96 -4.94 -18.30
CA ASP A 194 -3.49 -4.88 -19.66
C ASP A 194 -2.57 -5.64 -20.63
N ALA A 195 -3.16 -6.31 -21.62
CA ALA A 195 -2.42 -7.07 -22.64
C ALA A 195 -1.96 -6.13 -23.76
N ASP A 196 -1.14 -5.15 -23.40
CA ASP A 196 -0.56 -4.14 -24.29
C ASP A 196 0.93 -3.91 -23.96
N PRO A 197 1.69 -3.17 -24.80
CA PRO A 197 3.11 -2.95 -24.55
C PRO A 197 3.39 -2.25 -23.20
N GLN A 198 2.59 -1.24 -22.82
CA GLN A 198 2.81 -0.48 -21.59
C GLN A 198 2.54 -1.31 -20.33
N GLY A 199 1.48 -2.11 -20.33
CA GLY A 199 1.12 -3.06 -19.28
C GLY A 199 2.22 -4.08 -19.07
N LEU A 200 2.78 -4.65 -20.14
CA LEU A 200 3.93 -5.56 -20.06
C LEU A 200 5.18 -4.88 -19.49
N VAL A 201 5.49 -3.65 -19.92
CA VAL A 201 6.63 -2.90 -19.36
C VAL A 201 6.43 -2.65 -17.85
N ASN A 202 5.20 -2.35 -17.42
CA ASN A 202 4.89 -2.14 -16.01
C ASN A 202 5.06 -3.43 -15.20
N ALA A 203 4.54 -4.56 -15.71
CA ALA A 203 4.70 -5.87 -15.07
C ALA A 203 6.17 -6.31 -14.99
N ASN A 204 6.95 -6.10 -16.06
CA ASN A 204 8.36 -6.53 -16.12
C ASN A 204 9.30 -5.69 -15.22
N LYS A 205 8.91 -4.48 -14.81
CA LYS A 205 9.68 -3.66 -13.85
C LYS A 205 9.62 -4.21 -12.43
N GLU A 206 8.68 -5.11 -12.15
CA GLU A 206 8.43 -5.60 -10.80
C GLU A 206 9.32 -6.81 -10.51
N ILE A 207 10.39 -6.56 -9.75
CA ILE A 207 11.49 -7.49 -9.44
C ILE A 207 11.00 -8.80 -8.78
N LEU A 208 9.81 -8.79 -8.19
CA LEU A 208 9.24 -9.93 -7.45
C LEU A 208 8.33 -10.82 -8.31
N SER A 209 8.08 -10.44 -9.57
CA SER A 209 7.19 -11.18 -10.46
C SER A 209 7.75 -12.57 -10.80
N LYS A 210 6.91 -13.59 -10.68
CA LYS A 210 7.16 -14.96 -11.17
C LYS A 210 6.62 -15.18 -12.58
N GLY A 211 5.86 -14.24 -13.10
CA GLY A 211 5.24 -14.32 -14.42
C GLY A 211 4.11 -13.32 -14.56
N THR A 212 3.72 -13.12 -15.82
CA THR A 212 2.66 -12.20 -16.22
C THR A 212 1.49 -13.00 -16.78
N LEU A 213 0.30 -12.75 -16.26
CA LEU A 213 -0.94 -13.28 -16.82
C LEU A 213 -1.35 -12.47 -18.04
N GLY A 214 -1.85 -13.16 -19.05
CA GLY A 214 -2.48 -12.53 -20.20
C GLY A 214 -3.30 -13.54 -21.00
N PRO A 215 -3.98 -13.09 -22.06
CA PRO A 215 -4.81 -13.95 -22.89
C PRO A 215 -3.99 -15.06 -23.54
N SER A 216 -4.58 -16.25 -23.70
CA SER A 216 -4.05 -17.29 -24.60
C SER A 216 -3.95 -16.77 -26.05
N PRO A 217 -3.06 -17.32 -26.90
CA PRO A 217 -2.97 -16.95 -28.31
C PRO A 217 -4.32 -17.03 -29.04
N GLU A 218 -5.10 -18.08 -28.76
CA GLU A 218 -6.41 -18.29 -29.35
C GLU A 218 -7.40 -17.21 -28.93
N ALA A 219 -7.43 -16.87 -27.63
CA ALA A 219 -8.32 -15.83 -27.14
C ALA A 219 -7.90 -14.43 -27.60
N PHE A 220 -6.60 -14.17 -27.71
CA PHE A 220 -6.06 -12.95 -28.29
C PHE A 220 -6.55 -12.78 -29.73
N ARG A 221 -6.45 -13.83 -30.55
CA ARG A 221 -6.94 -13.85 -31.93
C ARG A 221 -8.45 -13.60 -31.99
N VAL A 222 -9.24 -14.26 -31.14
CA VAL A 222 -10.71 -14.07 -31.10
C VAL A 222 -11.07 -12.60 -30.80
N MET A 223 -10.42 -11.98 -29.81
CA MET A 223 -10.65 -10.56 -29.51
C MET A 223 -10.19 -9.64 -30.64
N HIS A 224 -9.10 -10.00 -31.33
CA HIS A 224 -8.61 -9.25 -32.48
C HIS A 224 -9.59 -9.30 -33.65
N ASP A 225 -10.06 -10.49 -34.01
CA ASP A 225 -11.03 -10.74 -35.08
C ASP A 225 -12.38 -10.05 -34.78
N ALA A 226 -12.74 -9.91 -33.49
CA ALA A 226 -13.93 -9.18 -33.05
C ALA A 226 -13.78 -7.64 -33.12
N GLY A 227 -12.59 -7.12 -33.44
CA GLY A 227 -12.35 -5.69 -33.62
C GLY A 227 -12.39 -4.86 -32.33
N VAL A 228 -12.23 -5.49 -31.16
CA VAL A 228 -12.28 -4.79 -29.85
C VAL A 228 -10.93 -4.21 -29.40
N SER A 229 -9.89 -4.38 -30.22
CA SER A 229 -8.59 -3.74 -29.99
C SER A 229 -8.64 -2.25 -30.34
N LYS A 230 -7.71 -1.47 -29.80
CA LYS A 230 -7.49 -0.07 -30.18
C LYS A 230 -6.13 0.07 -30.88
N PRO A 231 -6.05 -0.09 -32.22
CA PRO A 231 -4.77 -0.07 -32.93
C PRO A 231 -3.96 1.20 -32.70
N GLN A 232 -4.63 2.35 -32.58
CA GLN A 232 -3.98 3.64 -32.30
C GLN A 232 -3.25 3.65 -30.95
N ASP A 233 -3.76 2.93 -29.95
CA ASP A 233 -3.12 2.86 -28.64
C ASP A 233 -1.89 1.96 -28.67
N TYR A 234 -1.90 0.87 -29.45
CA TYR A 234 -0.69 0.09 -29.75
C TYR A 234 0.36 0.96 -30.44
N GLU A 235 0.00 1.72 -31.49
CA GLU A 235 0.97 2.53 -32.24
C GLU A 235 1.66 3.59 -31.37
N LYS A 236 0.93 4.23 -30.45
CA LYS A 236 1.51 5.18 -29.47
C LYS A 236 2.58 4.52 -28.57
N GLN A 237 2.46 3.22 -28.34
CA GLN A 237 3.32 2.44 -27.47
C GLN A 237 4.34 1.58 -28.24
N ALA A 238 4.37 1.62 -29.57
CA ALA A 238 5.19 0.76 -30.41
C ALA A 238 6.70 0.87 -30.11
N SER A 239 7.15 2.03 -29.62
CA SER A 239 8.54 2.27 -29.21
C SER A 239 9.01 1.40 -28.03
N LEU A 240 8.07 0.81 -27.26
CA LEU A 240 8.38 -0.10 -26.15
C LEU A 240 8.67 -1.53 -26.63
N MET A 241 8.20 -1.90 -27.82
CA MET A 241 8.26 -3.28 -28.32
C MET A 241 9.67 -3.83 -28.50
N PRO A 242 10.67 -3.09 -29.03
CA PRO A 242 12.02 -3.63 -29.17
C PRO A 242 12.60 -4.17 -27.86
N GLY A 243 12.38 -3.46 -26.75
CA GLY A 243 12.84 -3.91 -25.43
C GLY A 243 12.10 -5.15 -24.92
N LEU A 244 10.79 -5.21 -25.14
CA LEU A 244 9.97 -6.37 -24.74
C LEU A 244 10.30 -7.63 -25.55
N LEU A 245 10.56 -7.47 -26.86
CA LEU A 245 10.93 -8.56 -27.74
C LEU A 245 12.35 -9.08 -27.45
N ALA A 246 13.27 -8.18 -27.09
CA ALA A 246 14.63 -8.57 -26.67
C ALA A 246 14.63 -9.40 -25.36
N ALA A 247 13.61 -9.24 -24.50
CA ALA A 247 13.41 -10.03 -23.30
C ALA A 247 12.74 -11.41 -23.58
N ASP A 248 12.52 -11.75 -24.84
CA ASP A 248 11.92 -13.00 -25.33
C ASP A 248 10.51 -13.33 -24.78
N ASN A 249 9.80 -12.33 -24.23
CA ASN A 249 8.49 -12.52 -23.61
C ASN A 249 7.46 -13.04 -24.64
N PRO A 250 6.83 -14.21 -24.43
CA PRO A 250 5.93 -14.78 -25.42
C PRO A 250 4.67 -13.94 -25.67
N LEU A 251 4.12 -13.31 -24.64
CA LEU A 251 2.97 -12.42 -24.78
C LEU A 251 3.32 -11.16 -25.58
N ALA A 252 4.54 -10.64 -25.43
CA ALA A 252 5.02 -9.53 -26.27
C ALA A 252 5.08 -9.91 -27.76
N LYS A 253 5.48 -11.15 -28.09
CA LYS A 253 5.48 -11.64 -29.48
C LYS A 253 4.07 -11.70 -30.06
N ILE A 254 3.08 -12.13 -29.26
CA ILE A 254 1.66 -12.16 -29.68
C ILE A 254 1.15 -10.73 -29.93
N ILE A 255 1.37 -9.82 -28.97
CA ILE A 255 1.01 -8.40 -29.09
C ILE A 255 1.66 -7.77 -30.34
N HIS A 256 2.93 -8.08 -30.60
CA HIS A 256 3.64 -7.60 -31.78
C HIS A 256 3.05 -8.13 -33.09
N HIS A 257 2.78 -9.44 -33.15
CA HIS A 257 2.27 -10.11 -34.33
C HIS A 257 0.95 -9.50 -34.81
N TYR A 258 0.02 -9.29 -33.87
CA TYR A 258 -1.30 -8.72 -34.16
C TYR A 258 -1.33 -7.19 -34.17
N ARG A 259 -0.24 -6.53 -33.75
CA ARG A 259 -0.14 -5.07 -33.57
C ARG A 259 -1.35 -4.50 -32.82
N ALA A 260 -1.74 -5.18 -31.75
CA ALA A 260 -2.95 -4.91 -31.00
C ALA A 260 -2.68 -5.00 -29.50
N GLY A 261 -3.49 -4.29 -28.72
CA GLY A 261 -3.54 -4.41 -27.27
C GLY A 261 -4.97 -4.51 -26.78
N PHE A 262 -5.16 -5.15 -25.63
CA PHE A 262 -6.47 -5.32 -25.01
C PHE A 262 -6.43 -4.94 -23.54
N SER A 263 -7.47 -4.24 -23.09
CA SER A 263 -7.63 -3.97 -21.67
C SER A 263 -8.17 -5.21 -20.93
N GLN A 264 -7.99 -5.23 -19.61
CA GLN A 264 -8.55 -6.26 -18.74
C GLN A 264 -10.07 -6.35 -18.82
N GLU A 265 -10.77 -5.25 -19.10
CA GLU A 265 -12.21 -5.24 -19.34
C GLU A 265 -12.58 -5.97 -20.63
N SER A 266 -11.83 -5.77 -21.72
CA SER A 266 -12.01 -6.54 -22.95
C SER A 266 -11.76 -8.04 -22.69
N MET A 267 -10.70 -8.37 -21.96
CA MET A 267 -10.42 -9.77 -21.58
C MET A 267 -11.55 -10.37 -20.74
N ALA A 268 -12.11 -9.62 -19.79
CA ALA A 268 -13.25 -10.05 -18.99
C ALA A 268 -14.51 -10.25 -19.84
N ALA A 269 -14.80 -9.33 -20.76
CA ALA A 269 -15.98 -9.35 -21.60
C ALA A 269 -16.08 -10.63 -22.44
N PHE A 270 -14.93 -11.15 -22.89
CA PHE A 270 -14.82 -12.38 -23.68
C PHE A 270 -14.61 -13.65 -22.83
N SER A 271 -14.66 -13.54 -21.50
CA SER A 271 -14.33 -14.65 -20.58
C SER A 271 -13.02 -15.33 -20.96
N CYS A 272 -12.02 -14.50 -21.25
CA CYS A 272 -10.78 -14.91 -21.88
C CYS A 272 -10.04 -15.98 -21.06
N PRO A 273 -9.71 -17.15 -21.65
CA PRO A 273 -8.71 -18.06 -21.09
C PRO A 273 -7.37 -17.34 -20.96
N LEU A 274 -6.85 -17.28 -19.73
CA LEU A 274 -5.57 -16.69 -19.41
C LEU A 274 -4.48 -17.75 -19.31
N LEU A 275 -3.27 -17.37 -19.71
CA LEU A 275 -2.04 -18.14 -19.51
C LEU A 275 -1.08 -17.35 -18.62
N CYS A 276 -0.21 -18.07 -17.92
CA CYS A 276 0.92 -17.48 -17.21
C CYS A 276 2.16 -17.52 -18.12
N TYR A 277 2.66 -16.34 -18.48
CA TYR A 277 3.88 -16.15 -19.27
C TYR A 277 5.04 -15.86 -18.32
N VAL A 278 6.08 -16.69 -18.36
CA VAL A 278 7.29 -16.58 -17.52
C VAL A 278 8.45 -16.04 -18.34
#